data_AF-A0A562VJZ6-F1
#
_entry.id   AF-A0A562VJZ6-F1
#
_cell.length_a   1.000
_cell.length_b   1.000
_cell.length_c   1.000
_cell.angle_alpha   90.00
_cell.angle_beta   90.00
_cell.angle_gamma   90.00
#
_symmetry.space_group_name_H-M   'P 1'
#
loop_
_entity.id
_entity.type
_entity.pdbx_description
1 polymer ?
#
loop_
_entity_poly.entity_id
_entity_poly.type
_entity_poly.pdbx_seq_one_letter_code
_entity_poly.pdbx_strand_id
1 'polypeptide(L)' 'MKHPKEEANRLCASCRRVCKQPARAVIASCPRYYPRPKIKGNAWKQQEFPFIATSNKS' A
#
# COMPACT_ATOMS: atom_id res chain seq x y z
N MET A 1 -34.47 17.82 13.27
CA MET A 1 -34.09 16.41 13.52
C MET A 1 -32.57 16.33 13.53
N LYS A 2 -31.93 15.86 14.61
CA LYS A 2 -30.46 15.69 14.67
C LYS A 2 -30.13 14.27 14.21
N HIS A 3 -29.37 14.12 13.13
CA HIS A 3 -28.90 12.80 12.70
C HIS A 3 -27.98 12.19 13.77
N PRO A 4 -28.08 10.88 14.05
CA PRO A 4 -27.13 10.22 14.94
C PRO A 4 -25.72 10.44 14.41
N LYS A 5 -24.80 10.81 15.30
CA LYS A 5 -23.41 11.08 14.96
C LYS A 5 -22.75 9.75 14.63
N GLU A 6 -22.79 9.34 13.37
CA GLU A 6 -22.20 8.08 12.93
C GLU A 6 -20.70 8.08 13.22
N GLU A 7 -20.21 7.00 13.85
CA GLU A 7 -18.79 6.85 14.13
C GLU A 7 -18.00 6.79 12.82
N ALA A 8 -16.92 7.57 12.74
CA ALA A 8 -16.04 7.54 11.58
C ALA A 8 -15.26 6.22 11.53
N ASN A 9 -14.96 5.71 10.33
CA ASN A 9 -14.08 4.54 10.22
C ASN A 9 -12.68 4.84 10.78
N ARG A 10 -11.95 3.80 11.20
CA ARG A 10 -10.65 3.93 11.88
C ARG A 10 -9.61 4.69 11.07
N LEU A 11 -9.61 4.55 9.75
CA LEU A 11 -8.69 5.27 8.86
C LEU A 11 -9.05 6.76 8.77
N CYS A 12 -10.34 7.07 8.68
CA CYS A 12 -10.86 8.43 8.65
C CYS A 12 -10.73 9.12 10.01
N ALA A 13 -10.81 8.40 11.12
CA ALA A 13 -10.62 8.94 12.47
C ALA A 13 -9.24 9.60 12.60
N SER A 14 -8.17 8.89 12.21
CA SER A 14 -6.79 9.41 12.21
C SER A 14 -6.44 10.28 11.00
N CYS A 15 -7.28 10.31 9.96
CA CYS A 15 -7.03 11.11 8.77
C CYS A 15 -7.10 12.61 9.06
N ARG A 16 -6.17 13.40 8.51
CA ARG A 16 -6.20 14.88 8.62
C ARG A 16 -7.28 15.57 7.78
N ARG A 17 -8.04 14.83 6.96
CA ARG A 17 -9.03 15.39 6.03
C ARG A 17 -10.44 15.46 6.61
N VAL A 18 -11.26 16.27 5.94
CA VAL A 18 -12.65 16.57 6.33
C VAL A 18 -13.63 15.45 5.97
N CYS A 19 -13.29 14.56 5.03
CA CYS A 19 -14.21 13.57 4.44
C CYS A 19 -14.65 12.44 5.38
N LYS A 20 -14.57 12.60 6.71
CA LYS A 20 -14.76 11.62 7.79
C LYS A 20 -15.88 10.61 7.52
N GLN A 21 -15.56 9.54 6.79
CA GLN A 21 -16.55 8.61 6.29
C GLN A 21 -17.05 7.72 7.44
N PRO A 22 -18.32 7.30 7.41
CA PRO A 22 -18.87 6.45 8.46
C PRO A 22 -18.17 5.09 8.51
N ALA A 23 -18.26 4.40 9.65
CA ALA A 23 -17.62 3.11 9.89
C ALA A 23 -17.99 2.04 8.85
N ARG A 24 -19.22 2.10 8.32
CA ARG A 24 -19.74 1.20 7.27
C ARG A 24 -19.32 1.57 5.85
N ALA A 25 -18.64 2.70 5.64
CA ALA A 25 -18.25 3.13 4.30
C ALA A 25 -17.21 2.20 3.69
N VAL A 26 -17.40 1.85 2.42
CA VAL A 26 -16.39 1.14 1.65
C VAL A 26 -15.18 2.07 1.47
N ILE A 27 -13.98 1.57 1.75
CA ILE A 27 -12.74 2.37 1.65
C ILE A 27 -12.55 2.98 0.26
N ALA A 28 -13.01 2.29 -0.79
CA ALA A 28 -12.98 2.75 -2.17
C ALA A 28 -13.78 4.03 -2.42
N SER A 29 -14.75 4.35 -1.57
CA SER A 29 -15.50 5.61 -1.63
C SER A 29 -14.70 6.81 -1.10
N CYS A 30 -13.56 6.60 -0.43
CA CYS A 30 -12.73 7.69 0.06
C CYS A 30 -12.12 8.45 -1.12
N PRO A 31 -12.21 9.80 -1.19
CA PRO A 31 -11.61 10.58 -2.27
C PRO A 31 -10.08 10.51 -2.29
N ARG A 32 -9.45 9.90 -1.27
CA ARG A 32 -8.00 9.64 -1.25
C ARG A 32 -7.63 8.18 -1.47
N TYR A 33 -8.60 7.28 -1.53
CA TYR A 33 -8.29 5.88 -1.77
C TYR A 33 -7.73 5.75 -3.18
N TYR A 34 -6.45 5.39 -3.25
CA TYR A 34 -5.80 5.04 -4.49
C TYR A 34 -5.55 3.53 -4.44
N PRO A 35 -6.33 2.72 -5.18
CA PRO A 35 -6.08 1.29 -5.24
C PRO A 35 -4.67 1.10 -5.80
N ARG A 36 -3.78 0.51 -5.01
CA ARG A 36 -2.50 0.08 -5.57
C ARG A 36 -2.79 -1.08 -6.53
N PRO A 37 -2.12 -1.15 -7.68
CA PRO A 37 -2.19 -2.34 -8.51
C PRO A 37 -1.82 -3.55 -7.65
N LYS A 38 -2.53 -4.67 -7.83
CA LYS A 38 -2.17 -5.94 -7.20
C LYS A 38 -0.82 -6.35 -7.78
N ILE A 39 0.27 -5.98 -7.10
CA ILE A 39 1.60 -6.42 -7.49
C ILE A 39 1.60 -7.93 -7.29
N LYS A 40 1.57 -8.70 -8.39
CA LYS A 40 1.92 -10.11 -8.32
C LYS A 40 3.35 -10.16 -7.79
N GLY A 41 3.59 -10.93 -6.74
CA GLY A 41 4.94 -11.11 -6.21
C GLY A 41 5.82 -11.66 -7.33
N ASN A 42 6.67 -10.81 -7.89
CA ASN A 42 7.65 -11.25 -8.88
C ASN A 42 8.77 -11.94 -8.10
N ALA A 43 9.04 -13.20 -8.42
CA ALA A 43 10.18 -13.94 -7.88
C ALA A 43 11.46 -13.44 -8.54
N TRP A 44 11.92 -12.25 -8.16
CA TRP A 44 13.22 -11.75 -8.59
C TRP A 44 14.30 -12.64 -7.98
N LYS A 45 15.11 -13.28 -8.83
CA LYS A 45 16.34 -13.96 -8.40
C LYS A 45 17.53 -13.07 -8.72
N GLN A 46 18.47 -13.02 -7.79
CA GLN A 46 19.76 -12.37 -8.02
C GLN A 46 20.53 -13.16 -9.08
N GLN A 47 21.12 -12.45 -10.05
CA GLN A 47 21.99 -13.06 -11.05
C GLN A 47 23.31 -13.45 -10.39
N GLU A 48 23.65 -14.73 -10.43
CA GLU A 48 24.95 -15.24 -9.99
C GLU A 48 25.96 -15.12 -11.13
N PHE A 49 27.13 -14.54 -10.84
CA PHE A 49 28.23 -14.49 -11.78
C PHE A 49 29.31 -15.47 -11.33
N PRO A 50 29.80 -16.36 -12.21
CA PRO A 50 30.90 -17.25 -11.87
C PRO A 50 32.17 -16.43 -11.61
N PHE A 51 32.91 -16.82 -10.57
CA PHE A 51 34.24 -16.26 -10.30
C PHE A 51 35.21 -16.74 -11.38
N ILE A 52 35.63 -15.83 -12.26
CA ILE A 52 36.69 -16.11 -13.24
C ILE A 52 38.02 -15.74 -12.59
N ALA A 53 38.71 -16.76 -12.05
CA ALA A 53 40.08 -16.58 -11.59
C ALA A 53 40.98 -16.33 -12.81
N THR A 54 41.39 -15.08 -13.04
CA THR A 54 42.41 -14.78 -14.03
C THR A 54 43.75 -15.28 -13.50
N SER A 55 44.19 -16.47 -13.96
CA SER A 55 45.52 -16.97 -13.66
C SER A 55 46.55 -16.15 -14.44
N ASN A 56 47.17 -15.18 -13.77
CA ASN A 56 48.40 -14.58 -14.29
C ASN A 56 49.52 -15.62 -14.12
N LYS A 57 49.90 -16.28 -15.21
CA LYS A 57 51.16 -17.03 -15.28
C LYS A 57 52.29 -16.02 -15.36
N SER A 58 53.08 -15.92 -14.29
CA SER A 58 54.44 -15.36 -14.31
C SER A 58 55.39 -16.29 -15.05
#